data_AF-A0A4U0N837-F1
#
_entry.id   AF-A0A4U0N837-F1
#
_cell.length_a   1.000
_cell.length_b   1.000
_cell.length_c   1.000
_cell.angle_alpha   90.00
_cell.angle_beta   90.00
_cell.angle_gamma   90.00
#
_symmetry.space_group_name_H-M   'P 1'
#
loop_
_entity.id
_entity.type
_entity.pdbx_description
1 polymer ?
#
loop_
_entity_poly.entity_id
_entity_poly.type
_entity_poly.pdbx_seq_one_letter_code
_entity_poly.pdbx_strand_id
1 'polypeptide(L)'
;MVIENQSITLIDEKYLSQSEVLKLSNCIIKCIDLIGCFELNTEMIIDNCIIEELNIHSCWFVKGLKMRRCIVNSYIDYQMGGHNDAPLVFDQNIFIDFFNFFDCEFNAPIVFTNNIVMKGANLLGNIGEGFENRFNNGWEANNNLGDINLNEVI
;
A
#
# COMPACT_ATOMS: atom_id res chain seq x y z
N MET A 1 9.54 -7.58 -14.79
CA MET A 1 9.98 -8.77 -14.04
C MET A 1 8.75 -9.48 -13.50
N VAL A 2 8.71 -10.81 -13.59
CA VAL A 2 7.60 -11.64 -13.10
C VAL A 2 8.19 -12.70 -12.19
N ILE A 3 7.61 -12.87 -10.99
CA ILE A 3 8.08 -13.81 -9.97
C ILE A 3 6.86 -14.53 -9.40
N GLU A 4 6.92 -15.85 -9.40
CA GLU A 4 5.79 -16.68 -9.01
C GLU A 4 6.23 -17.84 -8.13
N ASN A 5 5.42 -18.19 -7.12
CA ASN A 5 5.60 -19.38 -6.28
C ASN A 5 6.96 -19.43 -5.56
N GLN A 6 7.42 -18.29 -5.04
CA GLN A 6 8.71 -18.18 -4.35
C GLN A 6 8.58 -17.62 -2.94
N SER A 7 9.54 -18.02 -2.10
CA SER A 7 9.83 -17.31 -0.85
C SER A 7 10.91 -16.26 -1.12
N ILE A 8 10.61 -14.99 -0.82
CA ILE A 8 11.48 -13.85 -1.07
C ILE A 8 11.85 -13.21 0.27
N THR A 9 13.14 -13.02 0.52
CA THR A 9 13.59 -12.41 1.78
C THR A 9 13.40 -10.90 1.82
N LEU A 10 13.69 -10.21 0.71
CA LEU A 10 13.66 -8.75 0.65
C LEU A 10 13.33 -8.27 -0.76
N ILE A 11 12.46 -7.28 -0.85
CA ILE A 11 12.23 -6.44 -2.04
C ILE A 11 12.51 -5.01 -1.62
N ASP A 12 13.53 -4.39 -2.20
CA ASP A 12 13.91 -3.01 -1.96
C ASP A 12 14.03 -2.23 -3.28
N GLU A 13 14.39 -0.94 -3.21
CA GLU A 13 14.55 -0.11 -4.41
C GLU A 13 15.55 -0.70 -5.42
N LYS A 14 16.63 -1.35 -4.97
CA LYS A 14 17.64 -1.98 -5.85
C LYS A 14 17.09 -3.21 -6.57
N TYR A 15 16.16 -3.91 -5.93
CA TYR A 15 15.41 -4.99 -6.54
C TYR A 15 14.52 -4.47 -7.67
N LEU A 16 13.89 -3.32 -7.46
CA LEU A 16 12.92 -2.72 -8.37
C LEU A 16 13.57 -1.99 -9.55
N SER A 17 14.77 -1.41 -9.37
CA SER A 17 15.51 -0.67 -10.41
C SER A 17 15.86 -1.50 -11.66
N GLN A 18 15.58 -2.80 -11.64
CA GLN A 18 15.86 -3.74 -12.73
C GLN A 18 14.70 -3.87 -13.72
N SER A 19 13.53 -3.30 -13.42
CA SER A 19 12.36 -3.43 -14.30
C SER A 19 11.35 -2.30 -14.14
N GLU A 20 10.75 -1.87 -15.25
CA GLU A 20 9.64 -0.92 -15.25
C GLU A 20 8.36 -1.47 -14.61
N VAL A 21 8.20 -2.79 -14.57
CA VAL A 21 7.04 -3.46 -13.96
C VAL A 21 7.53 -4.66 -13.15
N LEU A 22 7.10 -4.76 -11.89
CA LEU A 22 7.26 -5.96 -11.08
C LEU A 22 5.90 -6.63 -10.87
N LYS A 23 5.81 -7.92 -11.23
CA LYS A 23 4.66 -8.77 -10.91
C LYS A 23 5.08 -9.88 -9.94
N LEU A 24 4.43 -9.95 -8.80
CA LEU A 24 4.62 -10.99 -7.78
C LEU A 24 3.32 -11.78 -7.66
N SER A 25 3.39 -13.10 -7.69
CA SER A 25 2.19 -13.94 -7.55
C SER A 25 2.44 -15.22 -6.76
N ASN A 26 1.56 -15.56 -5.83
CA ASN A 26 1.67 -16.77 -5.01
C ASN A 26 2.99 -16.84 -4.23
N CYS A 27 3.48 -15.70 -3.73
CA CYS A 27 4.76 -15.61 -3.02
C CYS A 27 4.57 -15.46 -1.50
N ILE A 28 5.59 -15.88 -0.75
CA ILE A 28 5.75 -15.51 0.66
C ILE A 28 6.92 -14.54 0.73
N ILE A 29 6.66 -13.32 1.17
CA ILE A 29 7.63 -12.23 1.15
C ILE A 29 7.88 -11.84 2.60
N LYS A 30 9.14 -11.94 3.04
CA LYS A 30 9.50 -11.55 4.40
C LYS A 30 9.45 -10.03 4.56
N CYS A 31 10.03 -9.26 3.64
CA CYS A 31 10.03 -7.81 3.76
C CYS A 31 9.94 -7.14 2.39
N ILE A 32 9.05 -6.17 2.26
CA ILE A 32 9.09 -5.13 1.23
C ILE A 32 9.51 -3.85 1.93
N ASP A 33 10.73 -3.38 1.67
CA ASP A 33 11.31 -2.19 2.29
C ASP A 33 11.53 -1.09 1.25
N LEU A 34 10.62 -0.13 1.26
CA LEU A 34 10.59 1.02 0.37
C LEU A 34 10.61 2.34 1.16
N ILE A 35 11.11 2.30 2.41
CA ILE A 35 11.23 3.51 3.23
C ILE A 35 12.11 4.54 2.49
N GLY A 36 11.58 5.75 2.33
CA GLY A 36 12.28 6.85 1.67
C GLY A 36 12.46 6.67 0.15
N CYS A 37 11.75 5.73 -0.47
CA CYS A 37 11.71 5.60 -1.92
C CYS A 37 10.77 6.66 -2.51
N PHE A 38 11.25 7.92 -2.51
CA PHE A 38 10.46 9.08 -2.92
C PHE A 38 10.00 9.00 -4.37
N GLU A 39 10.63 8.29 -5.29
CA GLU A 39 10.06 8.15 -6.64
C GLU A 39 10.21 6.72 -7.13
N LEU A 40 9.21 5.90 -6.83
CA LEU A 40 9.18 4.55 -7.35
C LEU A 40 8.63 4.53 -8.78
N ASN A 41 9.57 4.48 -9.72
CA ASN A 41 9.31 4.45 -11.16
C ASN A 41 9.04 3.04 -11.72
N THR A 42 8.62 2.11 -10.87
CA THR A 42 8.26 0.73 -11.22
C THR A 42 6.80 0.48 -10.87
N GLU A 43 5.98 0.05 -11.84
CA GLU A 43 4.61 -0.42 -11.54
C GLU A 43 4.70 -1.71 -10.74
N MET A 44 4.07 -1.76 -9.56
CA MET A 44 4.04 -2.95 -8.73
C MET A 44 2.67 -3.62 -8.81
N ILE A 45 2.67 -4.91 -9.12
CA ILE A 45 1.48 -5.77 -9.11
C ILE A 45 1.77 -6.96 -8.21
N ILE A 46 1.05 -7.06 -7.10
CA ILE A 46 1.23 -8.09 -6.07
C ILE A 46 -0.09 -8.84 -5.92
N ASP A 47 -0.09 -10.14 -6.19
CA ASP A 47 -1.30 -10.95 -6.24
C ASP A 47 -1.17 -12.23 -5.43
N ASN A 48 -2.13 -12.51 -4.54
CA ASN A 48 -2.15 -13.76 -3.78
C ASN A 48 -0.84 -14.04 -3.01
N CYS A 49 -0.30 -13.02 -2.35
CA CYS A 49 0.95 -13.13 -1.59
C CYS A 49 0.71 -13.01 -0.07
N ILE A 50 1.62 -13.58 0.71
CA ILE A 50 1.73 -13.31 2.16
C ILE A 50 2.95 -12.42 2.36
N ILE A 51 2.76 -11.27 3.00
CA ILE A 51 3.81 -10.29 3.28
C ILE A 51 3.95 -10.17 4.80
N GLU A 52 5.12 -10.52 5.33
CA GLU A 52 5.38 -10.41 6.77
C GLU A 52 5.57 -8.95 7.18
N GLU A 53 6.38 -8.19 6.45
CA GLU A 53 6.62 -6.75 6.67
C GLU A 53 6.44 -5.92 5.37
N LEU A 54 5.62 -4.87 5.44
CA LEU A 54 5.43 -3.88 4.37
C LEU A 54 5.78 -2.48 4.87
N ASN A 55 6.98 -2.01 4.53
CA ASN A 55 7.51 -0.73 4.96
C ASN A 55 7.51 0.27 3.79
N ILE A 56 6.59 1.24 3.81
CA ILE A 56 6.34 2.17 2.70
C ILE A 56 6.33 3.64 3.12
N HIS A 57 6.91 3.95 4.28
CA HIS A 57 7.04 5.32 4.79
C HIS A 57 7.77 6.21 3.77
N SER A 58 7.22 7.36 3.42
CA SER A 58 7.76 8.29 2.41
C SER A 58 8.00 7.65 1.03
N CYS A 59 7.16 6.69 0.60
CA CYS A 59 7.23 6.06 -0.72
C CYS A 59 6.21 6.63 -1.72
N TRP A 60 6.62 7.02 -2.93
CA TRP A 60 5.69 7.53 -3.95
C TRP A 60 5.56 6.54 -5.10
N PHE A 61 4.39 5.93 -5.26
CA PHE A 61 4.12 4.94 -6.31
C PHE A 61 3.77 5.64 -7.62
N VAL A 62 4.74 6.31 -8.23
CA VAL A 62 4.57 7.13 -9.45
C VAL A 62 3.93 6.33 -10.60
N LYS A 63 4.27 5.04 -10.71
CA LYS A 63 3.70 4.11 -11.72
C LYS A 63 2.56 3.23 -11.19
N GLY A 64 2.17 3.43 -9.93
CA GLY A 64 1.02 2.78 -9.30
C GLY A 64 1.38 1.47 -8.60
N LEU A 65 0.44 1.05 -7.75
CA LEU A 65 0.51 -0.19 -6.98
C LEU A 65 -0.85 -0.90 -7.10
N LYS A 66 -0.82 -2.20 -7.36
CA LYS A 66 -1.99 -3.07 -7.30
C LYS A 66 -1.68 -4.23 -6.39
N MET A 67 -2.25 -4.24 -5.19
CA MET A 67 -2.13 -5.34 -4.24
C MET A 67 -3.49 -6.01 -4.07
N ARG A 68 -3.56 -7.31 -4.39
CA ARG A 68 -4.82 -8.05 -4.42
C ARG A 68 -4.70 -9.41 -3.78
N ARG A 69 -5.73 -9.83 -3.03
CA ARG A 69 -5.78 -11.16 -2.38
C ARG A 69 -4.56 -11.43 -1.49
N CYS A 70 -3.93 -10.40 -0.96
CA CYS A 70 -2.74 -10.53 -0.13
C CYS A 70 -3.08 -10.53 1.36
N ILE A 71 -2.19 -11.12 2.16
CA ILE A 71 -2.21 -11.00 3.62
C ILE A 71 -0.98 -10.19 4.03
N VAL A 72 -1.16 -9.11 4.79
CA VAL A 72 -0.07 -8.31 5.33
C VAL A 72 -0.10 -8.39 6.86
N ASN A 73 0.99 -8.88 7.45
CA ASN A 73 1.05 -9.16 8.88
C ASN A 73 1.45 -7.96 9.73
N SER A 74 2.30 -7.07 9.20
CA SER A 74 2.85 -5.94 9.96
C SER A 74 1.89 -4.76 10.06
N TYR A 75 2.21 -3.89 11.01
CA TYR A 75 1.82 -2.49 10.96
C TYR A 75 2.36 -1.86 9.68
N ILE A 76 1.56 -1.00 9.05
CA ILE A 76 1.96 -0.26 7.85
C ILE A 76 1.88 1.23 8.19
N ASP A 77 3.02 1.90 8.12
CA ASP A 77 3.10 3.36 8.20
C ASP A 77 3.28 3.95 6.81
N TYR A 78 2.17 4.36 6.19
CA TYR A 78 2.21 5.09 4.94
C TYR A 78 2.11 6.59 5.19
N GLN A 79 3.18 7.15 5.75
CA GLN A 79 3.31 8.58 5.97
C GLN A 79 4.01 9.27 4.78
N MET A 80 3.65 10.53 4.49
CA MET A 80 4.29 11.37 3.46
C MET A 80 4.31 10.71 2.07
N GLY A 81 3.29 9.91 1.77
CA GLY A 81 3.11 9.30 0.47
C GLY A 81 2.54 10.30 -0.53
N GLY A 82 3.36 10.91 -1.38
CA GLY A 82 2.94 11.88 -2.38
C GLY A 82 3.02 11.36 -3.82
N HIS A 83 2.69 12.21 -4.78
CA HIS A 83 2.92 11.99 -6.22
C HIS A 83 2.43 10.63 -6.77
N ASN A 84 1.35 10.11 -6.18
CA ASN A 84 0.67 8.92 -6.62
C ASN A 84 -0.19 9.25 -7.86
N ASP A 85 0.48 9.52 -8.98
CA ASP A 85 -0.10 9.94 -10.26
C ASP A 85 -0.77 8.80 -11.03
N ALA A 86 -0.52 7.56 -10.59
CA ALA A 86 -1.16 6.35 -11.05
C ALA A 86 -1.96 5.70 -9.91
N PRO A 87 -3.03 4.95 -10.21
CA PRO A 87 -3.91 4.41 -9.18
C PRO A 87 -3.20 3.49 -8.19
N LEU A 88 -3.58 3.61 -6.92
CA LEU A 88 -3.22 2.67 -5.86
C LEU A 88 -4.46 1.81 -5.58
N VAL A 89 -4.32 0.50 -5.75
CA VAL A 89 -5.43 -0.45 -5.65
C VAL A 89 -5.11 -1.49 -4.59
N PHE A 90 -5.94 -1.53 -3.56
CA PHE A 90 -5.98 -2.52 -2.51
C PHE A 90 -7.35 -3.21 -2.58
N ASP A 91 -7.40 -4.42 -3.13
CA ASP A 91 -8.64 -5.19 -3.33
C ASP A 91 -8.55 -6.61 -2.76
N GLN A 92 -9.52 -6.99 -1.92
CA GLN A 92 -9.59 -8.34 -1.32
C GLN A 92 -8.38 -8.73 -0.46
N ASN A 93 -7.72 -7.77 0.19
CA ASN A 93 -6.59 -8.05 1.08
C ASN A 93 -7.04 -8.24 2.54
N ILE A 94 -6.17 -8.85 3.33
CA ILE A 94 -6.30 -8.94 4.79
C ILE A 94 -5.11 -8.20 5.41
N PHE A 95 -5.38 -7.14 6.14
CA PHE A 95 -4.40 -6.41 6.93
C PHE A 95 -4.58 -6.81 8.40
N ILE A 96 -3.57 -7.50 8.95
CA ILE A 96 -3.63 -8.07 10.31
C ILE A 96 -3.41 -7.01 11.38
N ASP A 97 -2.54 -6.04 11.12
CA ASP A 97 -2.27 -4.91 12.00
C ASP A 97 -2.86 -3.60 11.43
N PHE A 98 -2.63 -2.48 12.11
CA PHE A 98 -3.16 -1.18 11.69
C PHE A 98 -2.47 -0.67 10.42
N PHE A 99 -3.25 -0.09 9.52
CA PHE A 99 -2.74 0.57 8.31
C PHE A 99 -2.91 2.09 8.44
N ASN A 100 -1.80 2.75 8.78
CA ASN A 100 -1.70 4.19 8.93
C ASN A 100 -1.46 4.88 7.57
N PHE A 101 -2.25 5.91 7.29
CA PHE A 101 -2.16 6.84 6.18
C PHE A 101 -2.07 8.24 6.77
N PHE A 102 -0.93 8.91 6.57
CA PHE A 102 -0.65 10.21 7.19
C PHE A 102 -0.01 11.17 6.19
N ASP A 103 -0.65 12.32 5.94
CA ASP A 103 -0.22 13.30 4.93
C ASP A 103 0.09 12.65 3.57
N CYS A 104 -0.80 11.75 3.12
CA CYS A 104 -0.75 11.19 1.78
C CYS A 104 -1.40 12.13 0.76
N GLU A 105 -0.85 12.18 -0.45
CA GLU A 105 -1.42 12.85 -1.60
C GLU A 105 -1.62 11.89 -2.77
N PHE A 106 -2.89 11.66 -3.10
CA PHE A 106 -3.34 10.81 -4.18
C PHE A 106 -3.79 11.67 -5.36
N ASN A 107 -2.94 11.75 -6.39
CA ASN A 107 -3.24 12.44 -7.64
C ASN A 107 -4.12 11.59 -8.54
N ALA A 108 -3.96 10.27 -8.53
CA ALA A 108 -4.91 9.33 -9.10
C ALA A 108 -5.86 8.77 -8.01
N PRO A 109 -6.97 8.13 -8.39
CA PRO A 109 -7.85 7.49 -7.42
C PRO A 109 -7.12 6.42 -6.60
N ILE A 110 -7.36 6.41 -5.30
CA ILE A 110 -7.10 5.25 -4.44
C ILE A 110 -8.35 4.39 -4.37
N VAL A 111 -8.18 3.08 -4.58
CA VAL A 111 -9.23 2.07 -4.48
C VAL A 111 -8.88 1.16 -3.33
N PHE A 112 -9.66 1.22 -2.26
CA PHE A 112 -9.48 0.41 -1.05
C PHE A 112 -10.78 -0.37 -0.81
N THR A 113 -10.97 -1.50 -1.49
CA THR A 113 -12.26 -2.19 -1.53
C THR A 113 -12.16 -3.66 -1.14
N ASN A 114 -13.26 -4.20 -0.58
CA ASN A 114 -13.37 -5.62 -0.23
C ASN A 114 -12.27 -6.14 0.72
N ASN A 115 -11.58 -5.26 1.46
CA ASN A 115 -10.49 -5.64 2.36
C ASN A 115 -11.02 -6.02 3.74
N ILE A 116 -10.23 -6.78 4.49
CA ILE A 116 -10.40 -7.00 5.93
C ILE A 116 -9.28 -6.23 6.64
N VAL A 117 -9.61 -5.24 7.46
CA VAL A 117 -8.68 -4.49 8.30
C VAL A 117 -8.92 -4.85 9.77
N MET A 118 -8.07 -5.73 10.33
CA MET A 118 -8.36 -6.37 11.61
C MET A 118 -8.24 -5.41 12.81
N LYS A 119 -7.23 -4.53 12.80
CA LYS A 119 -7.08 -3.45 13.80
C LYS A 119 -7.55 -2.09 13.29
N GLY A 120 -8.01 -2.04 12.05
CA GLY A 120 -8.48 -0.83 11.38
C GLY A 120 -7.41 -0.07 10.61
N ALA A 121 -7.82 1.06 10.06
CA ALA A 121 -7.02 1.97 9.27
C ALA A 121 -7.56 3.40 9.43
N ASN A 122 -6.83 4.38 8.93
CA ASN A 122 -7.21 5.80 8.98
C ASN A 122 -7.16 6.49 7.62
N LEU A 123 -7.38 5.77 6.52
CA LEU A 123 -7.41 6.32 5.16
C LEU A 123 -8.29 7.58 5.07
N LEU A 124 -9.46 7.55 5.70
CA LEU A 124 -10.41 8.67 5.77
C LEU A 124 -10.55 9.22 7.21
N GLY A 125 -9.75 8.75 8.15
CA GLY A 125 -9.86 9.08 9.58
C GLY A 125 -9.32 10.45 9.95
N ASN A 126 -8.46 11.02 9.11
CA ASN A 126 -7.82 12.32 9.33
C ASN A 126 -8.48 13.47 8.55
N ILE A 127 -9.68 13.28 7.98
CA ILE A 127 -10.39 14.34 7.24
C ILE A 127 -10.65 15.54 8.16
N GLY A 128 -10.26 16.74 7.70
CA GLY A 128 -10.39 17.98 8.45
C GLY A 128 -9.19 18.33 9.34
N GLU A 129 -8.19 17.44 9.44
CA GLU A 129 -6.94 17.70 10.16
C GLU A 129 -5.92 18.41 9.26
N GLY A 130 -4.92 19.08 9.86
CA GLY A 130 -3.85 19.75 9.10
C GLY A 130 -2.92 18.81 8.30
N PHE A 131 -3.04 17.51 8.55
CA PHE A 131 -2.30 16.41 7.92
C PHE A 131 -3.25 15.44 7.21
N GLU A 132 -4.44 15.91 6.81
CA GLU A 132 -5.43 15.11 6.10
C GLU A 132 -4.87 14.51 4.81
N ASN A 133 -5.32 13.30 4.47
CA ASN A 133 -5.01 12.71 3.17
C ASN A 133 -5.74 13.48 2.07
N ARG A 134 -5.04 13.78 0.97
CA ARG A 134 -5.58 14.53 -0.17
C ARG A 134 -5.96 13.58 -1.30
N PHE A 135 -7.18 13.72 -1.81
CA PHE A 135 -7.75 12.87 -2.87
C PHE A 135 -8.14 13.69 -4.10
N ASN A 136 -7.15 14.06 -4.92
CA ASN A 136 -7.35 15.03 -6.01
C ASN A 136 -8.26 14.50 -7.12
N ASN A 137 -8.30 13.17 -7.33
CA ASN A 137 -9.20 12.51 -8.27
C ASN A 137 -10.14 11.49 -7.58
N GLY A 138 -10.42 11.71 -6.29
CA GLY A 138 -11.36 10.91 -5.51
C GLY A 138 -10.80 9.62 -4.95
N TRP A 139 -11.67 8.85 -4.31
CA TRP A 139 -11.37 7.58 -3.64
C TRP A 139 -12.58 6.63 -3.75
N GLU A 140 -12.31 5.34 -3.70
CA GLU A 140 -13.32 4.28 -3.61
C GLU A 140 -13.02 3.40 -2.40
N ALA A 141 -13.92 3.37 -1.41
CA ALA A 141 -13.72 2.61 -0.17
C ALA A 141 -15.01 1.90 0.29
N ASN A 142 -15.41 0.87 -0.45
CA ASN A 142 -16.61 0.08 -0.18
C ASN A 142 -16.31 -1.38 0.17
N ASN A 143 -17.27 -2.00 0.85
CA ASN A 143 -17.28 -3.42 1.21
C ASN A 143 -16.08 -3.87 2.05
N ASN A 144 -15.42 -2.96 2.76
CA ASN A 144 -14.37 -3.33 3.71
C ASN A 144 -15.00 -3.84 5.02
N LEU A 145 -14.38 -4.86 5.61
CA LEU A 145 -14.66 -5.34 6.94
C LEU A 145 -13.63 -4.77 7.92
N GLY A 146 -14.12 -4.07 8.95
CA GLY A 146 -13.28 -3.30 9.89
C GLY A 146 -13.37 -1.80 9.63
N ASP A 147 -12.87 -0.99 10.56
CA ASP A 147 -12.98 0.47 10.49
C ASP A 147 -11.78 1.07 9.72
N ILE A 148 -12.06 1.96 8.76
CA ILE A 148 -11.05 2.67 7.94
C ILE A 148 -11.02 4.18 8.23
N ASN A 149 -11.83 4.63 9.19
CA ASN A 149 -12.01 6.03 9.57
C ASN A 149 -11.48 6.31 10.99
N LEU A 150 -10.66 5.42 11.54
CA LEU A 150 -10.11 5.62 12.88
C LEU A 150 -9.19 6.85 12.87
N ASN A 151 -9.34 7.76 13.82
CA ASN A 151 -8.40 8.86 13.99
C ASN A 151 -7.44 8.52 15.13
N GLU A 152 -6.57 7.54 14.89
CA GLU A 152 -5.46 7.23 15.79
C GLU A 152 -4.25 8.05 15.31
N VAL A 153 -3.95 9.14 16.01
CA VAL A 153 -2.67 9.84 15.88
C VAL A 153 -1.66 9.03 16.68
N ILE A 154 -0.98 8.10 16.00
CA ILE A 154 0.12 7.31 16.57
C ILE A 154 1.44 8.01 16.27
#